data_AF-A0A1H6FKX2-F1
#
_entry.id   AF-A0A1H6FKX2-F1
#
_cell.length_a   1.000
_cell.length_b   1.000
_cell.length_c   1.000
_cell.angle_alpha   90.00
_cell.angle_beta   90.00
_cell.angle_gamma   90.00
#
_symmetry.space_group_name_H-M   'P 1'
#
loop_
_entity.id
_entity.type
_entity.pdbx_description
1 polymer ?
#
loop_
_entity_poly.entity_id
_entity_poly.type
_entity_poly.pdbx_seq_one_letter_code
_entity_poly.pdbx_strand_id
1 'polypeptide(L)' 'MGDETVARTPWTHGNRLLGYDPERRRVWVLGRRLHHGLAGLVLAAVGTALMAHDWRDRSDWLRVRPGT' A
#
# COMPACT_ATOMS: atom_id res chain seq x y z
N MET A 1 -20.40 -33.71 6.00
CA MET A 1 -20.25 -32.33 6.48
C MET A 1 -18.85 -32.23 7.07
N GLY A 2 -17.84 -32.17 6.20
CA GLY A 2 -16.45 -31.99 6.60
C GLY A 2 -16.17 -30.51 6.58
N ASP A 3 -15.80 -29.94 7.73
CA ASP A 3 -15.27 -28.58 7.82
C ASP A 3 -13.87 -28.59 7.20
N GLU A 4 -13.82 -28.55 5.87
CA GLU A 4 -12.63 -28.24 5.10
C GLU A 4 -12.29 -26.77 5.39
N THR A 5 -11.62 -26.58 6.52
CA THR A 5 -10.84 -25.40 6.84
C THR A 5 -9.75 -25.30 5.78
N VAL A 6 -10.11 -24.76 4.61
CA VAL A 6 -9.18 -24.37 3.55
C VAL A 6 -8.11 -23.57 4.25
N ALA A 7 -6.93 -24.16 4.41
CA ALA A 7 -5.79 -23.52 5.04
C ALA A 7 -5.56 -22.23 4.26
N ARG A 8 -6.02 -21.11 4.82
CA ARG A 8 -5.95 -19.79 4.18
C ARG A 8 -4.47 -19.45 4.10
N THR A 9 -3.85 -19.82 2.99
CA THR A 9 -2.45 -19.54 2.77
C THR A 9 -2.23 -18.02 2.82
N PRO A 10 -1.05 -17.53 3.25
CA PRO A 10 -0.82 -16.11 3.51
C PRO A 10 -1.09 -15.13 2.34
N TRP A 11 -1.20 -15.67 1.11
CA TRP A 11 -1.50 -14.93 -0.13
C TRP A 11 -3.00 -14.89 -0.48
N THR A 12 -3.86 -15.59 0.28
CA THR A 12 -5.30 -15.70 -0.03
C THR A 12 -6.17 -14.67 0.71
N HIS A 13 -5.62 -13.91 1.66
CA HIS A 13 -6.30 -12.74 2.22
C HIS A 13 -6.12 -11.55 1.27
N GLY A 14 -6.86 -11.58 0.14
CA GLY A 14 -6.93 -10.48 -0.83
C GLY A 14 -7.02 -10.92 -2.30
N ASN A 15 -7.02 -9.94 -3.22
CA ASN A 15 -7.25 -10.16 -4.66
C ASN A 15 -5.97 -10.58 -5.44
N ARG A 16 -5.04 -11.31 -4.81
CA ARG A 16 -3.68 -11.65 -5.33
C ARG A 16 -2.76 -10.46 -5.66
N LEU A 17 -3.29 -9.23 -5.74
CA LEU A 17 -2.52 -7.99 -5.87
C LEU A 17 -1.98 -7.50 -4.52
N LEU A 18 -2.79 -7.66 -3.48
CA LEU A 18 -2.47 -7.32 -2.10
C LEU A 18 -2.77 -8.55 -1.26
N GLY A 19 -1.75 -9.08 -0.59
CA GLY A 19 -1.87 -10.17 0.38
C GLY A 19 -1.57 -9.64 1.77
N TYR A 20 -2.38 -10.02 2.75
CA TYR A 20 -2.18 -9.66 4.15
C TYR A 20 -2.21 -10.90 5.05
N ASP A 21 -1.15 -11.10 5.84
CA ASP A 21 -1.05 -12.16 6.84
C ASP A 21 -0.98 -11.52 8.24
N PRO A 22 -2.09 -11.55 9.00
CA PRO A 22 -2.14 -10.97 10.34
C PRO A 22 -1.32 -11.77 11.36
N GLU A 23 -1.18 -13.09 11.21
CA GLU A 23 -0.45 -13.93 12.16
C GLU A 23 1.04 -13.62 12.15
N ARG A 24 1.60 -13.48 10.94
CA ARG A 24 3.03 -13.21 10.76
C ARG A 24 3.36 -11.72 10.61
N ARG A 25 2.34 -10.84 10.63
CA ARG A 25 2.44 -9.39 10.39
C ARG A 25 3.18 -9.09 9.08
N ARG A 26 2.75 -9.74 7.99
CA ARG A 26 3.38 -9.62 6.67
C ARG A 26 2.38 -9.09 5.66
N VAL A 27 2.85 -8.18 4.82
CA VAL A 27 2.10 -7.64 3.68
C VAL A 27 2.84 -8.05 2.42
N TRP A 28 2.10 -8.41 1.37
CA TRP A 28 2.63 -8.63 0.03
C TRP A 28 1.92 -7.71 -0.96
N VAL A 29 2.68 -7.09 -1.85
CA VAL A 29 2.16 -6.33 -2.98
C VAL A 29 2.72 -6.96 -4.25
N LEU A 30 1.84 -7.35 -5.18
CA LEU A 30 2.21 -8.05 -6.42
C LEU A 30 3.10 -9.29 -6.18
N GLY A 31 2.83 -10.03 -5.10
CA GLY A 31 3.63 -11.19 -4.71
C GLY A 31 5.00 -10.87 -4.07
N ARG A 32 5.41 -9.58 -4.01
CA ARG A 32 6.62 -9.18 -3.29
C ARG A 32 6.29 -8.89 -1.83
N ARG A 33 7.03 -9.52 -0.91
CA ARG A 33 6.92 -9.22 0.52
C ARG A 33 7.31 -7.77 0.76
N LEU A 34 6.37 -6.98 1.25
CA LEU A 34 6.59 -5.60 1.65
C LEU A 34 7.37 -5.62 2.96
N HIS A 35 8.66 -5.31 2.89
CA HIS A 35 9.47 -5.08 4.08
C HIS A 35 9.26 -3.63 4.52
N HIS A 36 8.73 -3.41 5.73
CA HIS A 36 8.45 -2.07 6.26
C HIS A 36 9.64 -1.09 6.18
N GLY A 37 10.88 -1.58 6.21
CA GLY A 37 12.08 -0.77 6.00
C GLY A 37 12.24 -0.32 4.55
N LEU A 38 12.75 -1.19 3.67
CA LEU A 38 13.12 -0.81 2.30
C LEU A 38 11.92 -0.40 1.44
N ALA A 39 10.81 -1.14 1.50
CA ALA A 39 9.64 -0.80 0.69
C ALA A 39 8.98 0.49 1.18
N GLY A 40 8.95 0.71 2.50
CA GLY A 40 8.49 1.96 3.09
C GLY A 40 9.39 3.14 2.68
N LEU A 41 10.72 2.95 2.71
CA LEU A 41 11.69 3.97 2.29
C LEU A 41 11.55 4.30 0.80
N VAL A 42 11.43 3.30 -0.08
CA VAL A 42 11.23 3.52 -1.52
C VAL A 42 9.92 4.26 -1.75
N LEU A 43 8.82 3.86 -1.11
CA LEU A 43 7.54 4.53 -1.24
C LEU A 43 7.60 5.98 -0.77
N ALA A 44 8.21 6.23 0.39
CA ALA A 44 8.40 7.58 0.92
C ALA A 44 9.26 8.44 -0.03
N ALA A 45 10.38 7.89 -0.52
CA ALA A 45 11.26 8.59 -1.45
C ALA A 45 10.57 8.95 -2.77
N VAL A 46 9.80 8.02 -3.34
CA VAL A 46 9.01 8.27 -4.56
C VAL A 46 7.95 9.34 -4.30
N GLY A 47 7.21 9.24 -3.19
CA GLY A 47 6.23 10.25 -2.81
C GLY A 47 6.85 11.65 -2.67
N THR A 48 7.98 11.76 -1.97
CA THR A 48 8.72 13.02 -1.81
C THR A 48 9.24 13.54 -3.15
N ALA A 49 9.74 12.67 -4.04
CA ALA A 49 10.21 13.06 -5.36
C ALA A 49 9.06 13.61 -6.23
N LEU A 50 7.88 13.00 -6.19
CA LEU A 50 6.69 13.48 -6.90
C LEU A 50 6.21 14.83 -6.35
N MET A 51 6.20 15.00 -5.02
CA MET A 51 5.90 16.29 -4.39
C MET A 51 6.93 17.36 -4.77
N ALA A 52 8.21 17.01 -4.85
CA ALA A 52 9.26 17.92 -5.27
C ALA A 52 9.15 18.27 -6.77
N HIS A 53 8.81 17.29 -7.60
CA HIS A 53 8.60 17.47 -9.04
C HIS A 53 7.50 18.49 -9.32
N ASP A 54 6.40 18.41 -8.59
CA ASP A 54 5.22 19.28 -8.78
C ASP A 54 5.13 20.41 -7.72
N TRP A 55 6.24 20.71 -7.02
CA TRP A 55 6.29 21.66 -5.90
C TRP A 55 5.79 23.07 -6.25
N ARG A 56 5.79 23.42 -7.54
CA ARG A 56 5.26 24.67 -8.07
C ARG A 56 3.76 24.81 -7.80
N ASP A 57 3.00 23.71 -7.88
CA ASP A 57 1.54 23.69 -7.84
C ASP A 57 1.02 23.46 -6.40
N ARG A 58 1.91 23.51 -5.41
CA ARG A 58 1.59 23.30 -3.99
C ARG A 58 0.50 24.24 -3.46
N SER A 59 0.41 25.46 -4.00
CA SER A 59 -0.61 26.44 -3.61
C SER A 59 -1.99 26.06 -4.13
N ASP A 60 -2.07 25.32 -5.24
CA ASP A 60 -3.32 24.78 -5.78
C ASP A 60 -3.78 23.52 -5.04
N TRP A 61 -2.86 22.66 -4.58
CA TRP A 61 -3.19 21.50 -3.75
C TRP A 61 -3.89 21.88 -2.44
N LEU A 62 -3.50 23.03 -1.87
CA LEU A 62 -4.04 23.56 -0.61
C LEU A 62 -5.18 24.55 -0.82
N ARG A 63 -5.51 24.88 -2.07
CA ARG A 63 -6.62 25.76 -2.41
C ARG A 63 -7.92 24.99 -2.17
N VAL A 64 -8.53 25.23 -1.02
CA VAL A 64 -9.93 24.86 -0.80
C VAL A 64 -10.74 25.60 -1.87
N ARG A 65 -11.37 24.87 -2.80
CA ARG A 65 -12.34 25.47 -3.71
C ARG A 65 -13.54 25.89 -2.86
N PRO A 66 -13.89 27.19 -2.81
CA PRO A 66 -15.18 27.58 -2.27
C PRO A 66 -16.26 26.95 -3.14
N GLY A 67 -17.25 26.32 -2.51
CA GLY A 67 -18.41 25.79 -3.22
C GLY A 67 -19.14 26.90 -3.97
N THR A 68 -19.46 26.61 -5.23
CA THR A 68 -20.70 27.07 -5.88
C THR A 68 -21.91 26.67 -5.05
#